data_AF-A0A7S4NQM3-F1
#
_entry.id   AF-A0A7S4NQM3-F1
#
_cell.length_a   1.000
_cell.length_b   1.000
_cell.length_c   1.000
_cell.angle_alpha   90.00
_cell.angle_beta   90.00
_cell.angle_gamma   90.00
#
_symmetry.space_group_name_H-M   'P 1'
#
loop_
_entity.id
_entity.type
_entity.pdbx_description
1 polymer ?
#
loop_
_entity_poly.entity_id
_entity_poly.type
_entity_poly.pdbx_seq_one_letter_code
_entity_poly.pdbx_strand_id
1 'polypeptide(L)'
;NYYTHSMHHCLTDQMCLHHLVCERLPDTSRLLQTLEADWEGVTMQWFLCIFVNCLPLHVTFRIWDAFFYDGSSVLFRATLALLKIFEGDLSRAENATQALVILQKSALKH
;
A
#
# COMPACT_ATOMS: atom_id res chain seq x y z
N ASN A 1 -11.94 19.24 -10.99
CA ASN A 1 -10.53 19.53 -11.37
C ASN A 1 -9.56 18.65 -10.60
N TYR A 2 -9.68 17.33 -10.74
CA TYR A 2 -8.91 16.35 -9.96
C TYR A 2 -7.58 15.94 -10.65
N TYR A 3 -7.37 16.31 -11.92
CA TYR A 3 -6.29 15.73 -12.73
C TYR A 3 -5.16 16.68 -13.15
N THR A 4 -5.27 17.99 -12.93
CA THR A 4 -4.25 18.96 -13.41
C THR A 4 -3.45 19.65 -12.30
N HIS A 5 -3.85 19.50 -11.03
CA HIS A 5 -3.15 20.05 -9.86
C HIS A 5 -2.78 18.98 -8.80
N SER A 6 -3.04 17.69 -9.11
CA SER A 6 -3.10 16.58 -8.13
C SER A 6 -2.01 15.52 -8.27
N MET A 7 -1.01 15.69 -9.14
CA MET A 7 0.14 14.78 -9.15
C MET A 7 1.10 15.08 -8.00
N HIS A 8 1.20 16.35 -7.56
CA HIS A 8 2.06 16.70 -6.42
C HIS A 8 1.55 16.06 -5.13
N HIS A 9 0.25 16.12 -4.85
CA HIS A 9 -0.34 15.52 -3.64
C HIS A 9 -0.15 14.00 -3.60
N CYS A 10 -0.37 13.29 -4.70
CA CYS A 10 -0.14 11.85 -4.75
C CYS A 10 1.35 11.49 -4.57
N LEU A 11 2.26 12.28 -5.15
CA LEU A 11 3.70 12.09 -4.94
C LEU A 11 4.10 12.40 -3.50
N THR A 12 3.54 13.44 -2.89
CA THR A 12 3.74 13.76 -1.47
C THR A 12 3.24 12.61 -0.57
N ASP A 13 2.08 12.04 -0.88
CA ASP A 13 1.52 10.90 -0.15
C ASP A 13 2.42 9.67 -0.28
N GLN A 14 2.92 9.37 -1.48
CA GLN A 14 3.87 8.28 -1.70
C GLN A 14 5.18 8.49 -0.93
N MET A 15 5.73 9.70 -0.92
CA MET A 15 6.93 10.03 -0.14
C MET A 15 6.70 9.88 1.37
N CYS A 16 5.54 10.31 1.87
CA CYS A 16 5.14 10.17 3.27
C CYS A 16 5.01 8.68 3.64
N LEU A 17 4.36 7.90 2.78
CA LEU A 17 4.23 6.46 2.96
C LEU A 17 5.60 5.77 2.96
N HIS A 18 6.48 6.10 2.02
CA HIS A 18 7.84 5.59 1.98
C HIS A 18 8.58 5.87 3.30
N HIS A 19 8.52 7.10 3.80
CA HIS A 19 9.12 7.45 5.08
C HIS A 19 8.55 6.63 6.23
N LEU A 20 7.21 6.50 6.31
CA LEU A 20 6.53 5.71 7.33
C LEU A 20 6.88 4.21 7.26
N VAL A 21 7.04 3.65 6.07
CA VAL A 21 7.45 2.25 5.88
C VAL A 21 8.88 2.06 6.37
N CYS A 22 9.80 2.96 6.02
CA CYS A 22 11.17 2.93 6.54
C CYS A 22 11.23 3.03 8.07
N GLU A 23 10.39 3.87 8.67
CA GLU A 23 10.38 4.11 10.12
C GLU A 23 9.71 2.97 10.89
N ARG A 24 8.57 2.46 10.40
CA ARG A 24 7.69 1.54 11.14
C ARG A 24 7.87 0.08 10.74
N LEU A 25 8.35 -0.19 9.53
CA LEU A 25 8.56 -1.52 8.95
C LEU A 25 9.96 -1.62 8.30
N PRO A 26 11.04 -1.36 9.05
CA PRO A 26 12.39 -1.27 8.49
C PRO A 26 12.85 -2.55 7.82
N ASP A 27 12.45 -3.72 8.34
CA ASP A 27 12.81 -5.02 7.77
C ASP A 27 12.14 -5.26 6.42
N THR A 28 10.82 -4.99 6.34
CA THR A 28 10.06 -5.03 5.09
C THR A 28 10.63 -4.03 4.06
N SER A 29 10.94 -2.81 4.49
CA SER A 29 11.54 -1.78 3.63
C SER A 29 12.88 -2.24 3.04
N ARG A 30 13.78 -2.75 3.88
CA ARG A 30 15.09 -3.25 3.45
C ARG A 30 14.96 -4.42 2.48
N LEU A 31 14.03 -5.33 2.75
CA LEU A 31 13.76 -6.47 1.88
C LEU A 31 13.28 -6.03 0.50
N LEU A 32 12.28 -5.13 0.44
CA LEU A 32 11.77 -4.61 -0.83
C LEU A 32 12.84 -3.85 -1.62
N GLN A 33 13.71 -3.10 -0.94
CA GLN A 33 14.87 -2.45 -1.56
C GLN A 33 15.89 -3.46 -2.08
N THR A 34 16.20 -4.51 -1.31
CA THR A 34 17.16 -5.55 -1.70
C THR A 34 16.68 -6.33 -2.92
N LEU A 35 15.36 -6.55 -3.01
CA LEU A 35 14.73 -7.20 -4.15
C LEU A 35 14.52 -6.27 -5.34
N GLU A 36 14.81 -4.97 -5.23
CA GLU A 36 14.50 -3.94 -6.23
C GLU A 36 13.02 -3.97 -6.68
N ALA A 37 12.12 -4.27 -5.74
CA ALA A 37 10.68 -4.34 -6.02
C ALA A 37 10.06 -2.94 -5.98
N ASP A 38 9.48 -2.47 -7.10
CA ASP A 38 8.72 -1.20 -7.17
C ASP A 38 7.34 -1.35 -6.50
N TRP A 39 7.34 -1.29 -5.16
CA TRP A 39 6.15 -1.45 -4.34
C TRP A 39 5.33 -0.16 -4.25
N GLU A 40 5.95 0.99 -4.52
CA GLU A 40 5.34 2.31 -4.58
C GLU A 40 4.22 2.33 -5.64
N GLY A 41 4.45 1.76 -6.83
CA GLY A 41 3.42 1.65 -7.86
C GLY A 41 2.17 0.88 -7.39
N VAL A 42 2.36 -0.21 -6.64
CA VAL A 42 1.25 -1.01 -6.10
C VAL A 42 0.48 -0.25 -5.03
N THR A 43 1.17 0.40 -4.10
CA THR A 43 0.51 1.16 -3.02
C THR A 43 -0.14 2.45 -3.52
N MET A 44 0.39 3.07 -4.59
CA MET A 44 -0.25 4.17 -5.28
C MET A 44 -1.60 3.75 -5.88
N GLN A 45 -1.67 2.57 -6.51
CA GLN A 45 -2.93 2.02 -6.99
C GLN A 45 -3.92 1.80 -5.85
N TRP A 46 -3.46 1.33 -4.67
CA TRP A 46 -4.32 1.15 -3.50
C TRP A 46 -4.95 2.47 -3.02
N PHE A 47 -4.18 3.56 -3.02
CA PHE A 47 -4.67 4.89 -2.64
C PHE A 47 -5.68 5.43 -3.67
N LEU A 48 -5.36 5.34 -4.96
CA LEU A 48 -6.23 5.83 -6.03
C LEU A 48 -7.57 5.10 -6.09
N CYS A 49 -7.58 3.80 -5.81
CA CYS A 49 -8.80 3.00 -5.79
C CYS A 49 -9.42 2.85 -4.39
N ILE A 50 -8.87 3.52 -3.36
CA ILE A 50 -9.29 3.42 -1.95
C ILE A 50 -9.55 1.95 -1.56
N PHE A 51 -8.59 1.08 -1.88
CA PHE A 51 -8.60 -0.36 -1.62
C PHE A 51 -9.76 -1.19 -2.22
N VAL A 52 -10.62 -0.62 -3.08
CA VAL A 52 -11.78 -1.35 -3.68
C VAL A 52 -11.35 -2.60 -4.42
N ASN A 53 -10.26 -2.49 -5.17
CA ASN A 53 -9.73 -3.60 -5.96
C ASN A 53 -8.67 -4.39 -5.18
N CYS A 54 -8.49 -4.13 -3.88
CA CYS A 54 -7.36 -4.61 -3.08
C CYS A 54 -7.79 -5.50 -1.92
N LEU A 55 -9.06 -5.46 -1.55
CA LEU A 55 -9.61 -6.10 -0.37
C LEU A 55 -11.03 -6.58 -0.62
N PRO A 56 -11.50 -7.61 0.12
CA PRO A 56 -12.90 -8.00 0.10
C PRO A 56 -13.79 -6.80 0.45
N LEU A 57 -14.93 -6.68 -0.24
CA LEU A 57 -15.79 -5.49 -0.19
C LEU A 57 -16.20 -5.10 1.25
N HIS A 58 -16.42 -6.08 2.13
CA HIS A 58 -16.76 -5.82 3.54
C HIS A 58 -15.63 -5.13 4.33
N VAL A 59 -14.37 -5.40 4.00
CA VAL A 59 -13.19 -4.73 4.60
C VAL A 59 -13.04 -3.35 3.98
N THR A 60 -13.20 -3.24 2.67
CA THR A 60 -13.17 -1.97 1.95
C THR A 60 -14.19 -0.98 2.52
N PHE A 61 -15.43 -1.40 2.77
CA PHE A 61 -16.44 -0.53 3.37
C PHE A 61 -16.05 -0.03 4.76
N ARG A 62 -15.42 -0.86 5.59
CA ARG A 62 -14.91 -0.41 6.90
C ARG A 62 -13.80 0.63 6.77
N ILE A 63 -12.90 0.46 5.80
CA ILE A 63 -11.87 1.46 5.51
C ILE A 63 -12.51 2.74 5.00
N TRP A 64 -13.56 2.64 4.18
CA TRP A 64 -14.31 3.80 3.69
C TRP A 64 -15.00 4.55 4.82
N ASP A 65 -15.70 3.85 5.72
CA ASP A 65 -16.35 4.47 6.87
C ASP A 65 -15.34 5.26 7.71
N ALA A 66 -14.19 4.65 8.00
CA ALA A 66 -13.10 5.32 8.71
C ALA A 66 -12.52 6.48 7.88
N PHE A 67 -12.33 6.32 6.58
CA PHE A 67 -11.78 7.36 5.70
C PHE A 67 -12.70 8.58 5.62
N PHE A 68 -14.02 8.39 5.54
CA PHE A 68 -14.98 9.50 5.52
C PHE A 68 -15.09 10.21 6.87
N TYR A 69 -14.76 9.53 7.97
CA TYR A 69 -14.80 10.09 9.33
C TYR A 69 -13.47 10.75 9.75
N ASP A 70 -12.34 10.04 9.63
CA ASP A 70 -10.99 10.46 10.07
C ASP A 70 -10.14 11.10 8.94
N GLY A 71 -10.56 10.97 7.68
CA GLY A 71 -9.83 11.48 6.51
C GLY A 71 -8.73 10.55 5.99
N SER A 72 -7.82 11.11 5.18
CA SER A 72 -6.81 10.36 4.40
C SER A 72 -5.74 9.66 5.23
N SER A 73 -5.57 10.03 6.51
CA SER A 73 -4.65 9.35 7.44
C SER A 73 -4.95 7.85 7.58
N VAL A 74 -6.21 7.46 7.38
CA VAL A 74 -6.65 6.05 7.39
C VAL A 74 -5.97 5.24 6.30
N LEU A 75 -5.74 5.81 5.11
CA LEU A 75 -5.13 5.10 3.99
C LEU A 75 -3.70 4.68 4.30
N PHE A 76 -2.92 5.55 4.94
CA PHE A 76 -1.56 5.24 5.40
C PHE A 76 -1.58 4.12 6.45
N ARG A 77 -2.47 4.21 7.45
CA ARG A 77 -2.60 3.17 8.47
C ARG A 77 -3.00 1.82 7.87
N ALA A 78 -3.94 1.82 6.93
CA ALA A 78 -4.39 0.62 6.23
C ALA A 78 -3.25 0.01 5.40
N THR A 79 -2.50 0.80 4.63
CA THR A 79 -1.36 0.30 3.86
C THR A 79 -0.27 -0.27 4.76
N LEU A 80 0.10 0.42 5.85
CA LEU A 80 1.08 -0.11 6.81
C LEU A 80 0.62 -1.42 7.44
N ALA A 81 -0.65 -1.53 7.79
CA ALA A 81 -1.21 -2.76 8.33
C ALA A 81 -1.17 -3.91 7.30
N LEU A 82 -1.47 -3.63 6.03
CA LEU A 82 -1.38 -4.62 4.95
C LEU A 82 0.06 -5.06 4.70
N LEU A 83 1.01 -4.13 4.61
CA LEU A 83 2.42 -4.45 4.45
C LEU A 83 2.92 -5.31 5.63
N LYS A 84 2.50 -5.01 6.86
CA LYS A 84 2.82 -5.83 8.04
C LYS A 84 2.23 -7.25 7.95
N ILE A 85 1.02 -7.40 7.42
CA ILE A 85 0.41 -8.73 7.21
C ILE A 85 1.22 -9.52 6.17
N PHE A 86 1.68 -8.87 5.10
CA PHE A 86 2.45 -9.52 4.04
C PHE A 86 3.92 -9.74 4.37
N GLU A 87 4.47 -9.10 5.41
CA GLU A 87 5.88 -9.21 5.80
C GLU A 87 6.34 -10.68 5.91
N GLY A 88 5.50 -11.56 6.48
CA GLY A 88 5.81 -12.99 6.57
C GLY A 88 5.94 -13.68 5.21
N ASP A 89 5.04 -13.39 4.27
CA ASP A 89 5.11 -13.95 2.91
C ASP A 89 6.22 -13.29 2.08
N LEU A 90 6.40 -11.97 2.22
CA LEU A 90 7.46 -11.21 1.56
C LEU A 90 8.84 -11.75 1.95
N SER A 91 9.05 -12.10 3.23
CA SER A 91 10.33 -12.66 3.71
C SER A 91 10.77 -13.94 2.98
N ARG A 92 9.83 -14.61 2.30
CA ARG A 92 10.06 -15.82 1.51
C ARG A 92 10.20 -15.54 0.01
N ALA A 93 10.04 -14.30 -0.44
CA ALA A 93 10.18 -13.92 -1.83
C ALA A 93 11.66 -13.91 -2.23
N GLU A 94 11.98 -14.54 -3.35
CA GLU A 94 13.36 -14.64 -3.85
C GLU A 94 13.71 -13.54 -4.87
N ASN A 95 12.69 -12.86 -5.42
CA ASN A 95 12.86 -11.83 -6.45
C ASN A 95 11.74 -10.79 -6.41
N ALA A 96 11.96 -9.66 -7.10
CA ALA A 96 11.01 -8.56 -7.23
C ALA A 96 9.62 -9.02 -7.67
N THR A 97 9.55 -9.87 -8.70
CA THR A 97 8.28 -10.30 -9.28
C THR A 97 7.44 -11.08 -8.28
N GLN A 98 8.03 -11.98 -7.50
CA GLN A 98 7.31 -12.71 -6.44
C GLN A 98 6.80 -11.76 -5.36
N ALA A 99 7.62 -10.80 -4.92
CA ALA A 99 7.22 -9.80 -3.93
C ALA A 99 6.02 -8.96 -4.44
N LEU A 100 6.06 -8.49 -5.68
CA LEU A 100 4.96 -7.75 -6.30
C LEU A 100 3.70 -8.61 -6.44
N VAL A 101 3.82 -9.87 -6.83
CA VAL A 101 2.68 -10.80 -6.90
C VAL A 101 2.06 -11.02 -5.53
N ILE A 102 2.85 -11.12 -4.45
CA ILE A 102 2.33 -11.24 -3.08
C ILE A 102 1.51 -10.00 -2.71
N LEU A 103 2.04 -8.81 -2.99
CA LEU A 103 1.33 -7.54 -2.74
C LEU A 103 0.04 -7.45 -3.58
N GLN A 104 0.09 -7.86 -4.86
CA GLN A 104 -1.08 -7.91 -5.74
C GLN A 104 -2.08 -9.02 -5.38
N LYS A 105 -1.66 -10.07 -4.66
CA LYS A 105 -2.56 -11.16 -4.26
C LYS A 105 -3.68 -10.69 -3.33
N SER A 106 -3.44 -9.59 -2.61
CA SER A 106 -4.48 -8.88 -1.86
C SER A 106 -5.63 -8.45 -2.78
N ALA A 107 -5.31 -7.97 -3.98
CA ALA A 107 -6.23 -7.47 -4.98
C ALA A 107 -7.05 -8.54 -5.71
N LEU A 108 -6.56 -9.78 -5.75
CA LEU A 108 -7.13 -10.82 -6.61
C LEU A 108 -7.96 -11.86 -5.88
N LYS A 109 -8.10 -11.78 -4.55
CA LYS A 109 -9.02 -12.65 -3.79
C LYS A 109 -10.45 -12.11 -3.85
N HIS A 110 -11.03 -12.16 -5.04
CA HIS A 110 -12.48 -12.15 -5.24
C HIS A 110 -13.00 -13.59 -5.34
#